data_AF-A0A8J6UTC6-F1
#
_entry.id   AF-A0A8J6UTC6-F1
#
_cell.length_a   1.000
_cell.length_b   1.000
_cell.length_c   1.000
_cell.angle_alpha   90.00
_cell.angle_beta   90.00
_cell.angle_gamma   90.00
#
_symmetry.space_group_name_H-M   'P 1'
#
loop_
_entity.id
_entity.type
_entity.pdbx_description
1 polymer ?
#
loop_
_entity_poly.entity_id
_entity_poly.type
_entity_poly.pdbx_seq_one_letter_code
_entity_poly.pdbx_strand_id
1 'polypeptide(L)' 'MVHTYEVWVDIKECAEQLCTTFNHGTTRYEIDAESMQKAGGIACDQARSDYPRGTEYDARVTRLLR' A
#
# COMPACT_ATOMS: atom_id res chain seq x y z
N MET A 1 16.28 -13.86 -6.59
CA MET A 1 17.09 -12.61 -6.55
C MET A 1 16.19 -11.53 -6.00
N VAL A 2 16.67 -10.71 -5.07
CA VAL A 2 15.88 -9.65 -4.43
C VAL A 2 16.10 -8.36 -5.21
N HIS A 3 15.01 -7.66 -5.50
CA HIS A 3 14.96 -6.40 -6.22
C HIS A 3 14.19 -5.36 -5.41
N THR A 4 14.52 -4.09 -5.58
CA THR A 4 13.78 -2.98 -4.98
C THR A 4 12.69 -2.52 -5.93
N TYR A 5 11.43 -2.58 -5.50
CA TYR A 5 10.26 -2.14 -6.25
C TYR A 5 9.69 -0.86 -5.67
N GLU A 6 9.26 0.06 -6.53
CA GLU A 6 8.37 1.15 -6.16
C GLU A 6 6.93 0.62 -6.17
N VAL A 7 6.26 0.75 -5.03
CA VAL A 7 4.86 0.33 -4.87
C VAL A 7 4.07 1.51 -4.32
N TRP A 8 3.00 1.87 -5.00
CA TRP A 8 2.03 2.85 -4.51
C TRP A 8 0.84 2.10 -3.95
N VAL A 9 0.39 2.47 -2.75
CA VAL A 9 -0.79 1.90 -2.12
C VAL A 9 -1.83 2.98 -1.99
N ASP A 10 -2.96 2.80 -2.67
CA ASP A 10 -4.16 3.60 -2.50
C ASP A 10 -4.89 3.11 -1.24
N ILE A 11 -5.11 4.02 -0.30
CA ILE A 11 -5.65 3.76 1.03
C ILE A 11 -6.96 4.53 1.15
N LYS A 12 -8.01 3.82 1.54
CA LYS A 12 -9.30 4.40 1.84
C LYS A 12 -9.59 4.28 3.32
N GLU A 13 -9.57 5.40 4.02
CA GLU A 13 -9.83 5.46 5.45
C GLU A 13 -11.25 5.99 5.72
N CYS A 14 -11.94 5.36 6.66
CA CYS A 14 -13.21 5.87 7.15
C CYS A 14 -12.97 6.56 8.50
N ALA A 15 -13.25 7.86 8.57
CA ALA A 15 -12.98 8.64 9.77
C ALA A 15 -13.87 8.24 10.95
N GLU A 16 -15.03 7.61 10.74
CA GLU A 16 -15.94 7.11 11.78
C GLU A 16 -16.78 5.93 11.24
N GLN A 17 -17.25 5.06 12.14
CA GLN A 17 -17.95 3.79 11.81
C GLN A 17 -19.27 3.97 11.02
N LEU A 18 -19.77 5.20 10.89
CA LEU A 18 -20.98 5.61 10.16
C LEU A 18 -20.70 6.73 9.12
N CYS A 19 -19.44 7.04 8.84
CA CYS A 19 -19.09 8.19 8.02
C CYS A 19 -19.33 7.91 6.54
N THR A 20 -20.13 8.76 5.89
CA THR A 20 -20.28 8.82 4.43
C THR A 20 -19.09 9.51 3.75
N THR A 21 -18.14 10.03 4.54
CA THR A 21 -16.94 10.72 4.06
C THR A 21 -15.73 9.79 4.20
N PHE A 22 -15.18 9.38 3.05
CA PHE A 22 -13.95 8.61 2.98
C PHE A 22 -12.78 9.54 2.71
N ASN A 23 -11.69 9.37 3.46
CA ASN A 23 -10.42 9.97 3.11
C ASN A 23 -9.69 8.99 2.20
N HIS A 24 -9.34 9.46 1.01
CA HIS A 24 -8.53 8.73 0.06
C HIS A 24 -7.12 9.31 0.09
N GLY A 25 -6.12 8.47 0.32
CA GLY A 25 -4.71 8.84 0.25
C GLY A 25 -3.94 7.81 -0.55
N THR A 26 -2.86 8.22 -1.17
CA THR A 26 -1.92 7.28 -1.81
C THR A 26 -0.56 7.43 -1.16
N THR A 27 0.02 6.32 -0.72
CA THR A 27 1.35 6.29 -0.09
C THR A 27 2.31 5.48 -0.93
N ARG A 28 3.54 5.99 -1.07
CA ARG A 28 4.62 5.33 -1.81
C ARG A 28 5.51 4.54 -0.85
N TYR A 29 5.80 3.29 -1.22
CA TYR A 29 6.71 2.39 -0.54
C TYR A 29 7.81 1.93 -1.50
N GLU A 30 9.00 1.74 -0.96
CA GLU A 30 10.12 1.09 -1.65
C GLU A 30 10.34 -0.27 -0.98
N ILE A 31 10.04 -1.35 -1.71
CA ILE A 31 9.97 -2.70 -1.17
C ILE A 31 10.99 -3.59 -1.82
N ASP A 32 11.87 -4.16 -1.01
CA ASP A 32 12.78 -5.23 -1.44
C ASP A 32 12.02 -6.56 -1.46
N ALA A 33 11.86 -7.14 -2.65
CA ALA A 33 11.15 -8.41 -2.83
C ALA A 33 11.76 -9.25 -3.96
N GLU A 34 11.42 -10.54 -3.97
CA GLU A 34 11.86 -11.44 -5.03
C GLU A 34 11.00 -11.34 -6.30
N SER A 35 9.82 -10.72 -6.19
CA SER A 35 8.89 -10.53 -7.30
C SER A 35 7.95 -9.35 -7.04
N MET A 36 7.34 -8.82 -8.10
CA MET A 36 6.34 -7.76 -8.01
C MET A 36 5.13 -8.18 -7.16
N GLN A 37 4.70 -9.44 -7.25
CA GLN A 37 3.57 -9.95 -6.47
C GLN A 37 3.87 -9.93 -4.96
N LYS A 38 5.08 -10.35 -4.57
CA LYS A 38 5.53 -10.25 -3.17
C LYS A 38 5.68 -8.79 -2.74
N ALA A 39 6.21 -7.92 -3.61
CA ALA A 39 6.35 -6.50 -3.32
C ALA A 39 4.99 -5.83 -3.01
N GLY A 40 3.96 -6.15 -3.80
CA GLY A 40 2.60 -5.67 -3.57
C GLY A 40 2.02 -6.14 -2.23
N GLY A 41 2.20 -7.42 -1.90
CA GLY A 41 1.76 -7.96 -0.61
C GLY A 41 2.42 -7.26 0.58
N ILE A 42 3.75 -7.13 0.56
CA ILE A 42 4.52 -6.46 1.62
C ILE A 42 4.11 -4.98 1.74
N ALA A 43 3.93 -4.27 0.62
CA ALA A 43 3.47 -2.88 0.64
C ALA A 43 2.07 -2.73 1.26
N CYS A 44 1.16 -3.65 0.95
CA CYS A 44 -0.18 -3.69 1.57
C CYS A 44 -0.10 -3.93 3.08
N ASP A 45 0.74 -4.88 3.53
CA ASP A 45 0.90 -5.18 4.95
C ASP A 45 1.50 -3.99 5.70
N GLN A 46 2.48 -3.31 5.09
CA GLN A 46 3.06 -2.10 5.66
C GLN A 46 2.04 -0.95 5.72
N ALA A 47 1.26 -0.76 4.65
CA ALA A 47 0.19 0.24 4.64
C ALA A 47 -0.90 -0.03 5.69
N ARG A 48 -1.23 -1.29 5.97
CA ARG A 48 -2.15 -1.66 7.08
C ARG A 48 -1.58 -1.31 8.44
N SER A 49 -0.28 -1.44 8.63
CA SER A 49 0.40 -1.06 9.88
C SER A 49 0.45 0.45 10.05
N ASP A 50 0.75 1.18 8.98
CA ASP A 50 0.88 2.65 9.01
C ASP A 50 -0.48 3.35 9.09
N TYR A 51 -1.52 2.75 8.50
CA TYR A 51 -2.88 3.29 8.44
C TYR A 51 -3.89 2.27 9.00
N PRO A 52 -3.86 1.93 10.31
CA PRO A 52 -4.68 0.87 10.87
C PRO A 52 -6.20 1.10 10.79
N ARG A 53 -6.62 2.31 10.40
CA ARG A 53 -8.02 2.71 10.19
C ARG A 53 -8.45 2.61 8.72
N GLY A 54 -7.55 2.20 7.84
CA GLY A 54 -7.85 1.92 6.44
C GLY A 54 -8.82 0.76 6.31
N THR A 55 -9.86 1.00 5.52
CA THR A 55 -10.90 0.02 5.16
C THR A 55 -10.56 -0.74 3.88
N GLU A 56 -9.75 -0.13 3.02
CA GLU A 56 -9.29 -0.70 1.76
C GLU A 56 -7.85 -0.26 1.49
N TYR A 57 -7.07 -1.17 0.90
CA TYR A 57 -5.68 -0.97 0.51
C TYR A 57 -5.49 -1.64 -0.84
N ASP A 58 -5.22 -0.85 -1.88
CA ASP A 58 -4.95 -1.35 -3.22
C ASP A 58 -3.52 -1.02 -3.61
N ALA A 59 -2.69 -2.05 -3.79
CA ALA A 59 -1.27 -1.89 -4.09
C ALA A 59 -1.00 -2.01 -5.58
N ARG A 60 -0.31 -1.02 -6.14
CA ARG A 60 0.18 -1.00 -7.51
C ARG A 60 1.69 -0.87 -7.54
N VAL A 61 2.36 -1.93 -7.99
CA VAL A 61 3.79 -1.89 -8.30
C VAL A 61 3.97 -1.08 -9.59
N THR A 62 4.65 0.06 -9.50
CA THR A 62 4.79 0.99 -10.63
C THR A 62 6.12 0.83 -11.36
N ARG A 63 7.21 0.58 -10.62
CA ARG A 63 8.57 0.56 -11.19
C ARG A 63 9.47 -0.44 -10.47
N LEU A 64 10.41 -1.02 -11.20
CA LEU A 64 11.59 -1.68 -10.64
C LEU A 64 12.67 -0.62 -10.48
N LEU A 65 13.16 -0.42 -9.25
CA LEU A 65 14.18 0.58 -8.95
C LEU A 65 15.59 0.00 -9.04
N ARG A 66 15.82 -1.20 -8.49
CA ARG A 66 17.14 -1.84 -8.39
C ARG A 66 17.04 -3.36 -8.49
#